data_AF-R9LH91-F1
#
_entry.id   AF-R9LH91-F1
#
_cell.length_a   1.000
_cell.length_b   1.000
_cell.length_c   1.000
_cell.angle_alpha   90.00
_cell.angle_beta   90.00
_cell.angle_gamma   90.00
#
_symmetry.space_group_name_H-M   'P 1'
#
loop_
_entity.id
_entity.type
_entity.pdbx_description
1 polymer ?
#
loop_
_entity_poly.entity_id
_entity_poly.type
_entity_poly.pdbx_seq_one_letter_code
_entity_poly.pdbx_strand_id
1 'polypeptide(L)'
;MACYQSLSQLMYLIGKEVCINRGQPGFIIGRLVSIQNDYVAVQTKNRRILYYHSAYIDSLSETRWKRVPTNYSQEVEVIMAPRFNELLSSLLHHQILLDIGGPQVEKGWLTRITADEVVMEVNERSVRIPLEQIRYTVCEC
;
A
#
# COMPACT_ATOMS: atom_id res chain seq x y z
N MET A 1 7.36 21.73 -0.25
CA MET A 1 6.75 20.51 0.31
C MET A 1 5.50 20.94 1.07
N ALA A 2 4.32 20.51 0.64
CA ALA A 2 3.11 20.70 1.45
C ALA A 2 3.05 19.54 2.44
N CYS A 3 3.15 19.83 3.73
CA CYS A 3 2.86 18.89 4.80
C CYS A 3 1.38 19.08 5.13
N TYR A 4 0.56 18.04 4.94
CA TYR A 4 -0.89 18.12 5.14
C TYR A 4 -1.16 17.87 6.63
N GLN A 5 -1.75 18.85 7.31
CA GLN A 5 -1.89 18.90 8.77
C GLN A 5 -3.31 18.57 9.25
N SER A 6 -4.30 18.48 8.36
CA SER A 6 -5.69 18.10 8.70
C SER A 6 -6.22 16.93 7.87
N LEU A 7 -7.18 16.18 8.42
CA LEU A 7 -7.87 15.10 7.71
C LEU A 7 -8.53 15.59 6.42
N SER A 8 -9.15 16.78 6.46
CA SER A 8 -9.78 17.41 5.30
C SER A 8 -8.78 17.70 4.17
N GLN A 9 -7.57 18.11 4.52
CA GLN A 9 -6.48 18.34 3.58
C GLN A 9 -6.00 17.04 2.93
N LEU A 10 -5.97 15.93 3.67
CA LEU A 10 -5.60 14.62 3.16
C LEU A 10 -6.68 14.03 2.23
N MET A 11 -7.96 14.16 2.61
CA MET A 11 -9.09 13.70 1.80
C MET A 11 -9.16 14.40 0.42
N TYR A 12 -8.74 15.66 0.34
CA TYR A 12 -8.65 16.40 -0.93
C TYR A 12 -7.67 15.78 -1.95
N LEU A 13 -6.78 14.89 -1.50
CA LEU A 13 -5.82 14.20 -2.36
C LEU A 13 -6.39 12.94 -3.01
N ILE A 14 -7.56 12.46 -2.58
CA ILE A 14 -8.21 11.30 -3.20
C ILE A 14 -8.50 11.63 -4.68
N GLY A 15 -8.14 10.70 -5.56
CA GLY A 15 -8.22 10.84 -7.01
C GLY A 15 -7.03 11.58 -7.66
N LYS A 16 -6.15 12.19 -6.86
CA LYS A 16 -4.96 12.90 -7.37
C LYS A 16 -3.73 12.03 -7.40
N GLU A 17 -2.77 12.39 -8.25
CA GLU A 17 -1.44 11.81 -8.19
C GLU A 17 -0.69 12.35 -6.96
N VAL A 18 -0.19 11.44 -6.14
CA VAL A 18 0.53 11.73 -4.90
C VAL A 18 1.91 11.08 -4.92
N CYS A 19 2.83 11.69 -4.20
CA CYS A 19 4.12 11.15 -3.84
C CYS A 19 4.08 10.78 -2.35
N ILE A 20 4.24 9.49 -2.06
CA ILE A 20 4.48 8.97 -0.72
C ILE A 20 5.99 8.90 -0.51
N ASN A 21 6.49 9.70 0.41
CA ASN A 21 7.85 9.65 0.89
C ASN A 21 7.93 8.62 2.03
N ARG A 22 8.90 7.70 1.93
CA ARG A 22 9.15 6.63 2.90
C ARG A 22 10.54 6.73 3.55
N GLY A 23 11.09 7.95 3.54
CA GLY A 23 12.45 8.23 3.98
C GLY A 23 13.49 7.95 2.89
N GLN A 24 14.77 7.96 3.27
CA GLN A 24 15.87 7.70 2.34
C GLN A 24 16.23 6.20 2.26
N PRO A 25 16.35 5.61 1.05
CA PRO A 25 15.93 6.09 -0.26
C PRO A 25 14.61 5.45 -0.71
N GLY A 26 13.60 6.28 -0.98
CA GLY A 26 12.51 5.89 -1.85
C GLY A 26 11.32 6.85 -1.81
N PHE A 27 10.65 6.94 -2.96
CA PHE A 27 9.32 7.53 -3.06
C PHE A 27 8.45 6.64 -3.92
N ILE A 28 7.15 6.57 -3.59
CA ILE A 28 6.14 5.90 -4.39
C ILE A 28 5.27 6.98 -5.04
N ILE A 29 5.10 6.92 -6.35
CA ILE A 29 4.21 7.80 -7.10
C ILE A 29 3.03 6.99 -7.60
N GLY A 30 1.82 7.50 -7.35
CA GLY A 30 0.59 6.89 -7.85
C GLY A 30 -0.64 7.74 -7.57
N ARG A 31 -1.80 7.31 -8.06
CA ARG A 31 -3.09 7.96 -7.76
C ARG A 31 -3.60 7.48 -6.40
N LEU A 32 -3.83 8.40 -5.47
CA LEU A 32 -4.44 8.06 -4.19
C LEU A 32 -5.90 7.65 -4.42
N VAL A 33 -6.26 6.44 -4.00
CA VAL A 33 -7.62 5.91 -4.20
C VAL A 33 -8.42 5.98 -2.90
N SER A 34 -7.82 5.65 -1.77
CA SER A 34 -8.48 5.74 -0.47
C SER A 34 -7.50 6.00 0.66
N ILE A 35 -8.03 6.53 1.76
CA ILE A 35 -7.36 6.67 3.04
C ILE A 35 -8.18 5.90 4.06
N GLN A 36 -7.55 5.01 4.80
CA GLN A 36 -8.13 4.27 5.92
C GLN A 36 -7.46 4.69 7.23
N ASN A 37 -7.83 4.05 8.34
CA ASN A 37 -7.36 4.44 9.67
C ASN A 37 -5.83 4.36 9.81
N ASP A 38 -5.21 3.30 9.28
CA ASP A 38 -3.79 3.01 9.43
C ASP A 38 -3.10 2.64 8.10
N TYR A 39 -3.77 2.82 6.95
CA TYR A 39 -3.16 2.63 5.64
C TYR A 39 -3.77 3.53 4.55
N VAL A 40 -3.10 3.63 3.42
CA VAL A 40 -3.60 4.28 2.19
C VAL A 40 -3.57 3.33 1.02
N ALA A 41 -4.54 3.42 0.11
CA ALA A 41 -4.55 2.66 -1.14
C ALA A 41 -4.11 3.58 -2.29
N VAL A 42 -3.09 3.17 -3.03
CA VAL A 42 -2.51 3.93 -4.14
C VAL A 42 -2.48 3.07 -5.39
N GLN A 43 -3.06 3.58 -6.47
CA GLN A 43 -2.95 2.96 -7.78
C GLN A 43 -1.64 3.39 -8.44
N THR A 44 -0.76 2.44 -8.72
CA THR A 44 0.47 2.67 -9.46
C THR A 44 0.22 2.59 -10.97
N LYS A 45 1.12 3.16 -11.78
CA LYS A 45 0.95 3.23 -13.26
C LYS A 45 0.83 1.87 -13.94
N ASN A 46 1.37 0.82 -13.33
CA ASN A 46 1.22 -0.58 -13.78
C ASN A 46 -0.11 -1.22 -13.36
N ARG A 47 -1.13 -0.41 -13.02
CA ARG A 47 -2.51 -0.81 -12.72
C ARG A 47 -2.68 -1.70 -11.48
N ARG A 48 -1.70 -1.69 -10.56
CA ARG A 48 -1.81 -2.41 -9.29
C ARG A 48 -2.24 -1.46 -8.18
N ILE A 49 -3.05 -1.96 -7.24
CA ILE A 49 -3.30 -1.25 -6.00
C ILE A 49 -2.24 -1.64 -4.99
N LEU A 50 -1.54 -0.64 -4.50
CA LEU A 50 -0.59 -0.73 -3.41
C LEU A 50 -1.27 -0.21 -2.14
N TYR A 51 -1.32 -1.05 -1.12
CA TYR A 51 -1.86 -0.71 0.19
C TYR A 51 -0.70 -0.45 1.14
N TYR A 52 -0.46 0.82 1.46
CA TYR A 52 0.71 1.26 2.23
C TYR A 52 0.33 1.58 3.67
N HIS A 53 0.99 0.94 4.63
CA HIS A 53 0.76 1.15 6.05
C HIS A 53 1.27 2.53 6.48
N SER A 54 0.38 3.34 7.05
CA SER A 54 0.60 4.76 7.34
C SER A 54 1.74 5.00 8.33
N ALA A 55 2.06 4.03 9.19
CA ALA A 55 3.16 4.14 10.15
C ALA A 55 4.55 4.27 9.48
N TYR A 56 4.69 3.90 8.21
CA TYR A 56 5.95 4.02 7.44
C TYR A 56 5.91 5.14 6.39
N ILE A 57 4.93 6.05 6.48
CA ILE A 57 4.82 7.22 5.61
C ILE A 57 5.42 8.42 6.33
N ASP A 58 6.53 8.94 5.81
CA ASP A 58 7.12 10.18 6.33
C ASP A 58 6.31 11.40 5.89
N SER A 59 5.90 11.42 4.61
CA SER A 59 5.00 12.45 4.09
C SER A 59 4.25 11.96 2.86
N LEU A 60 3.04 12.49 2.68
CA LEU A 60 2.20 12.27 1.51
C LEU A 60 1.88 13.63 0.90
N SER A 61 2.13 13.81 -0.40
CA SER A 61 1.92 15.10 -1.05
C SER A 61 1.46 14.99 -2.50
N GLU A 62 0.67 15.96 -2.97
CA GLU A 62 0.28 16.06 -4.37
C GLU A 62 1.52 16.27 -5.27
N THR A 63 1.64 15.48 -6.34
CA THR A 63 2.71 15.71 -7.32
C THR A 63 2.37 16.96 -8.15
N ARG A 64 3.32 17.91 -8.23
CA ARG A 64 3.19 19.09 -9.11
C ARG A 64 3.81 18.87 -10.49
N TRP A 65 4.21 17.64 -10.79
CA TRP A 65 4.77 17.33 -12.10
C TRP A 65 3.66 17.55 -13.13
N LYS A 66 4.00 18.34 -14.15
CA LYS A 66 3.07 18.92 -15.14
C LYS A 66 1.99 17.92 -15.54
N ARG A 67 0.78 18.43 -15.80
CA ARG A 67 -0.44 17.76 -16.31
C ARG A 67 -0.20 16.79 -17.48
N VAL A 68 0.57 15.73 -17.26
CA VAL A 68 0.66 14.59 -18.14
C VAL A 68 -0.65 13.84 -17.89
N PRO A 69 -1.43 13.51 -18.93
CA PRO A 69 -2.57 12.63 -18.78
C PRO A 69 -2.07 11.35 -18.12
N THR A 70 -2.45 11.16 -16.87
CA THR A 70 -2.08 9.95 -16.15
C THR A 70 -3.05 8.88 -16.60
N ASN A 71 -2.56 7.89 -17.35
CA ASN A 71 -3.33 6.75 -17.84
C ASN A 71 -3.66 5.76 -16.70
N TYR A 72 -4.17 6.26 -15.58
CA TYR A 72 -4.73 5.42 -14.52
C TYR A 72 -6.07 4.85 -14.99
N SER A 73 -6.28 3.55 -14.80
CA SER A 73 -7.59 2.94 -15.03
C SER A 73 -8.61 3.58 -14.10
N GLN A 74 -9.78 3.98 -14.63
CA GLN A 74 -10.89 4.45 -13.81
C GLN A 74 -11.59 3.30 -13.09
N GLU A 75 -11.53 2.11 -13.67
CA GLU A 75 -12.04 0.86 -13.10
C GLU A 75 -10.86 0.13 -12.47
N VAL A 76 -10.69 0.27 -11.15
CA VAL A 76 -9.83 -0.61 -10.37
C VAL A 76 -10.61 -1.09 -9.17
N GLU A 77 -10.63 -2.39 -8.98
CA GLU A 77 -11.17 -2.99 -7.77
C GLU A 77 -10.22 -2.71 -6.62
N VAL A 78 -10.72 -1.99 -5.62
CA VAL A 78 -10.00 -1.70 -4.38
C VAL A 78 -10.69 -2.47 -3.27
N ILE A 79 -9.91 -3.27 -2.57
CA ILE A 79 -10.34 -4.00 -1.39
C ILE A 79 -10.29 -3.03 -0.22
N MET A 80 -11.42 -2.89 0.45
CA MET A 80 -11.62 -1.90 1.50
C MET A 80 -11.78 -2.60 2.84
N ALA A 81 -10.94 -2.22 3.79
CA ALA A 81 -11.06 -2.63 5.18
C ALA A 81 -10.73 -1.43 6.11
N PRO A 82 -11.28 -1.38 7.34
CA PRO A 82 -11.01 -0.29 8.27
C PRO A 82 -9.55 -0.17 8.69
N ARG A 83 -8.82 -1.29 8.74
CA ARG A 83 -7.44 -1.41 9.22
C ARG A 83 -6.61 -2.33 8.34
N PHE A 84 -5.30 -2.18 8.40
CA PHE A 84 -4.36 -2.91 7.54
C PHE A 84 -4.35 -4.42 7.82
N ASN A 85 -4.50 -4.84 9.07
CA ASN A 85 -4.62 -6.26 9.43
C ASN A 85 -5.94 -6.89 8.92
N GLU A 86 -7.03 -6.12 8.94
CA GLU A 86 -8.33 -6.53 8.38
C GLU A 86 -8.24 -6.61 6.84
N LEU A 87 -7.51 -5.69 6.20
CA LEU A 87 -7.20 -5.76 4.77
C LEU A 87 -6.43 -7.04 4.46
N LEU A 88 -5.35 -7.35 5.19
CA LEU A 88 -4.61 -8.61 4.98
C LEU A 88 -5.54 -9.82 5.16
N SER A 89 -6.47 -9.78 6.11
CA SER A 89 -7.47 -10.84 6.33
C SER A 89 -8.38 -11.04 5.12
N SER A 90 -8.76 -9.98 4.42
CA SER A 90 -9.51 -10.07 3.17
C SER A 90 -8.70 -10.64 2.00
N LEU A 91 -7.37 -10.65 2.11
CA LEU A 91 -6.44 -11.20 1.12
C LEU A 91 -6.03 -12.65 1.40
N LEU A 92 -6.61 -13.28 2.42
CA LEU A 92 -6.31 -14.69 2.72
C LEU A 92 -6.57 -15.55 1.47
N HIS A 93 -5.67 -16.51 1.23
CA HIS A 93 -5.66 -17.40 0.06
C HIS A 93 -5.41 -16.72 -1.29
N HIS A 94 -5.05 -15.43 -1.32
CA HIS A 94 -4.61 -14.76 -2.54
C HIS A 94 -3.08 -14.75 -2.65
N GLN A 95 -2.59 -14.70 -3.89
CA GLN A 95 -1.18 -14.40 -4.12
C GLN A 95 -0.96 -12.89 -3.94
N ILE A 96 -0.04 -12.56 -3.03
CA ILE A 96 0.29 -11.18 -2.69
C ILE A 96 1.80 -10.96 -2.75
N LEU A 97 2.17 -9.69 -2.82
CA LEU A 97 3.51 -9.20 -2.59
C LEU A 97 3.51 -8.40 -1.29
N LEU A 98 4.44 -8.69 -0.40
CA LEU A 98 4.69 -7.93 0.82
C LEU A 98 6.06 -7.28 0.76
N ASP A 99 6.11 -5.99 1.06
CA ASP A 99 7.36 -5.30 1.37
C ASP A 99 7.53 -5.23 2.88
N ILE A 100 8.62 -5.81 3.38
CA ILE A 100 8.91 -6.04 4.81
C ILE A 100 10.00 -5.14 5.38
N GLY A 101 10.37 -4.08 4.66
CA GLY A 101 11.54 -3.28 5.04
C GLY A 101 12.84 -3.74 4.40
N GLY A 102 13.87 -2.88 4.43
CA GLY A 102 15.16 -3.18 3.81
C GLY A 102 15.07 -3.40 2.28
N PRO A 103 15.94 -4.26 1.70
CA PRO A 103 15.91 -4.64 0.29
C PRO A 103 14.96 -5.83 0.01
N GLN A 104 14.12 -6.23 0.97
CA GLN A 104 13.36 -7.47 0.90
C GLN A 104 11.90 -7.23 0.50
N VAL A 105 11.48 -7.98 -0.52
CA VAL A 105 10.11 -8.06 -0.99
C VAL A 105 9.79 -9.53 -1.16
N GLU A 106 8.72 -10.00 -0.52
CA GLU A 106 8.30 -11.39 -0.55
C GLU A 106 7.04 -11.54 -1.40
N LYS A 107 7.03 -12.52 -2.31
CA LYS A 107 5.87 -12.82 -3.16
C LYS A 107 5.45 -14.27 -2.93
N GLY A 108 4.18 -14.48 -2.60
CA GLY A 108 3.68 -15.81 -2.27
C GLY A 108 2.19 -15.81 -1.96
N TRP A 109 1.69 -16.96 -1.51
CA TRP A 109 0.29 -17.14 -1.12
C TRP A 109 0.13 -16.82 0.36
N LEU A 110 -0.81 -15.93 0.71
CA LEU A 110 -1.15 -15.68 2.11
C LEU A 110 -1.98 -16.84 2.65
N THR A 111 -1.44 -17.64 3.57
CA THR A 111 -2.08 -18.87 4.05
C THR A 111 -2.63 -18.78 5.46
N ARG A 112 -2.09 -17.88 6.29
CA ARG A 112 -2.58 -17.64 7.65
C ARG A 112 -2.24 -16.23 8.10
N ILE A 113 -3.06 -15.70 9.01
CA ILE A 113 -2.84 -14.45 9.72
C ILE A 113 -3.14 -14.71 11.20
N THR A 114 -2.31 -14.19 12.08
CA THR A 114 -2.51 -14.18 13.53
C THR A 114 -2.60 -12.73 14.02
N ALA A 115 -2.63 -12.53 15.34
CA ALA A 115 -2.60 -11.19 15.91
C ALA A 115 -1.28 -10.44 15.62
N ASP A 116 -0.17 -11.17 15.41
CA ASP A 116 1.18 -10.60 15.40
C ASP A 116 1.93 -10.84 14.09
N GLU A 117 1.56 -11.87 13.32
CA GLU A 117 2.29 -12.29 12.12
C GLU A 117 1.36 -12.75 10.99
N VAL A 118 1.88 -12.69 9.77
CA VAL A 118 1.34 -13.36 8.59
C VAL A 118 2.21 -14.55 8.23
N VAL A 119 1.58 -15.58 7.68
CA VAL A 119 2.27 -16.75 7.13
C VAL A 119 2.01 -16.81 5.64
N MET A 120 3.10 -16.89 4.87
CA MET A 120 3.07 -17.01 3.42
C MET A 120 3.73 -18.30 2.96
N GLU A 121 3.21 -18.88 1.89
CA GLU A 121 3.92 -19.92 1.14
C GLU A 121 4.67 -19.26 -0.03
N VAL A 122 6.00 -19.30 0.04
CA VAL A 122 6.94 -18.70 -0.92
C VAL A 122 7.88 -19.79 -1.41
N ASN A 123 7.87 -20.10 -2.71
CA ASN A 123 8.72 -21.14 -3.31
C ASN A 123 8.72 -22.47 -2.51
N GLU A 124 7.53 -22.97 -2.17
CA GLU A 124 7.32 -24.21 -1.38
C GLU A 124 7.85 -24.15 0.07
N ARG A 125 8.08 -22.95 0.60
CA ARG A 125 8.49 -22.72 1.98
C ARG A 125 7.50 -21.84 2.70
N SER A 126 7.20 -22.22 3.94
CA SER A 126 6.42 -21.41 4.86
C SER A 126 7.30 -20.32 5.47
N VAL A 127 6.95 -19.06 5.22
CA VAL A 127 7.64 -17.87 5.72
C VAL A 127 6.71 -17.13 6.67
N ARG A 128 7.22 -16.79 7.86
CA ARG A 128 6.48 -16.01 8.86
C ARG A 128 7.02 -14.60 8.91
N ILE A 129 6.12 -13.62 8.86
CA ILE A 129 6.45 -12.21 8.78
C ILE A 129 5.66 -11.47 9.87
N PRO A 130 6.33 -10.80 10.83
CA PRO A 130 5.65 -9.93 11.79
C PRO A 130 4.89 -8.81 11.10
N LEU A 131 3.65 -8.53 11.53
CA LEU A 131 2.81 -7.47 10.97
C LEU A 131 3.50 -6.10 11.06
N GLU A 132 4.22 -5.84 12.15
CA GLU A 132 5.01 -4.62 12.41
C GLU A 132 6.26 -4.47 11.52
N GLN A 133 6.49 -5.36 10.57
CA GLN A 133 7.54 -5.21 9.56
C GLN A 133 6.96 -4.88 8.18
N ILE A 134 5.66 -5.10 7.97
CA ILE A 134 5.02 -4.96 6.65
C ILE A 134 4.77 -3.48 6.37
N ARG A 135 5.50 -2.93 5.40
CA ARG A 135 5.32 -1.55 4.94
C ARG A 135 4.15 -1.41 3.97
N TYR A 136 4.04 -2.34 3.03
CA TYR A 136 2.91 -2.36 2.09
C TYR A 136 2.65 -3.75 1.53
N THR A 137 1.44 -3.92 1.00
CA THR A 137 1.08 -5.09 0.21
C THR A 137 0.53 -4.68 -1.16
N VAL A 138 0.74 -5.55 -2.14
CA VAL A 138 0.10 -5.49 -3.46
C VAL A 138 -0.60 -6.83 -3.70
N CYS A 139 -1.89 -6.78 -4.02
CA CYS A 139 -2.61 -7.96 -4.49
C CYS A 139 -2.31 -8.19 -5.98
N GLU A 140 -2.13 -9.44 -6.39
CA GLU A 140 -2.05 -9.86 -7.80
C GLU A 140 -3.40 -10.36 -8.34
N CYS A 141 -4.48 -9.94 -7.68
CA CYS A 141 -5.80 -9.87 -8.27
C CYS A 141 -5.85 -8.71 -9.30
#